data_AF-M7NB40-F1
#
_entry.id   AF-M7NB40-F1
#
_cell.length_a   1.000
_cell.length_b   1.000
_cell.length_c   1.000
_cell.angle_alpha   90.00
_cell.angle_beta   90.00
_cell.angle_gamma   90.00
#
_symmetry.space_group_name_H-M   'P 1'
#
loop_
_entity.id
_entity.type
_entity.pdbx_description
1 polymer ?
#
loop_
_entity_poly.entity_id
_entity_poly.type
_entity_poly.pdbx_seq_one_letter_code
_entity_poly.pdbx_strand_id
1 'polypeptide(L)'
;MRALEIVAYHRERDIGEVDAFNPQMELAGFVARGEHGIPGRRYFVRTEGSVHTHHVHMFATGSDQVKRHLAFRDYLREHPDEAERYRSLKMRIAEEGVRDVKHYQERKGPLIRELQEKAESWVQEREV
;
A
#
# COMPACT_ATOMS: atom_id res chain seq x y z
N MET A 1 5.72 1.92 14.64
CA MET A 1 5.43 2.87 13.54
C MET A 1 4.12 2.47 12.89
N ARG A 2 3.07 3.31 12.98
CA ARG A 2 1.79 3.08 12.29
C ARG A 2 1.60 4.25 11.32
N ALA A 3 1.93 4.04 10.06
CA ALA A 3 1.52 4.94 8.99
C ALA A 3 0.12 4.52 8.52
N LEU A 4 -0.73 5.50 8.23
CA LEU A 4 -1.99 5.25 7.56
C LEU A 4 -1.72 5.03 6.07
N GLU A 5 -2.08 3.85 5.56
CA GLU A 5 -2.03 3.53 4.13
C GLU A 5 -3.40 3.87 3.52
N ILE A 6 -3.42 4.84 2.60
CA ILE A 6 -4.60 5.28 1.88
C ILE A 6 -4.41 4.86 0.42
N VAL A 7 -5.31 4.01 -0.08
CA VAL A 7 -5.40 3.69 -1.50
C VAL A 7 -6.55 4.51 -2.07
N ALA A 8 -6.22 5.43 -2.96
CA ALA A 8 -7.17 6.27 -3.68
C ALA A 8 -7.12 5.92 -5.17
N TYR A 9 -8.23 6.12 -5.86
CA TYR A 9 -8.31 5.94 -7.30
C TYR A 9 -8.85 7.21 -7.95
N HIS A 10 -8.24 7.60 -9.06
CA HIS A 10 -8.68 8.75 -9.84
C HIS A 10 -9.69 8.30 -10.89
N ARG A 11 -10.85 8.99 -10.95
CA ARG A 11 -11.98 8.64 -11.84
C ARG A 11 -11.64 8.79 -13.33
N GLU A 12 -10.75 9.72 -13.66
CA GLU A 12 -10.23 9.92 -15.01
C GLU A 12 -9.33 8.73 -15.40
N ARG A 13 -9.27 8.43 -16.71
CA ARG A 13 -8.49 7.29 -17.22
C ARG A 13 -6.99 7.56 -17.18
N ASP A 14 -6.58 8.83 -17.25
CA ASP A 14 -5.18 9.21 -17.25
C ASP A 14 -4.70 9.54 -15.83
N ILE A 15 -3.80 8.72 -15.31
CA ILE A 15 -3.18 8.95 -14.00
C ILE A 15 -2.23 10.16 -14.01
N GLY A 16 -1.78 10.62 -15.18
CA GLY A 16 -0.94 11.81 -15.34
C GLY A 16 -1.63 13.09 -14.89
N GLU A 17 -2.97 13.16 -14.96
CA GLU A 17 -3.72 14.33 -14.50
C GLU A 17 -3.56 14.58 -13.00
N VAL A 18 -3.24 13.54 -12.21
CA VAL A 18 -2.95 13.67 -10.79
C VAL A 18 -1.72 14.55 -10.53
N ASP A 19 -0.78 14.63 -11.48
CA ASP A 19 0.42 15.46 -11.33
C ASP A 19 0.08 16.95 -11.24
N ALA A 20 -1.04 17.39 -11.81
CA ALA A 20 -1.53 18.77 -11.70
C ALA A 20 -1.94 19.15 -10.26
N PHE A 21 -2.12 18.16 -9.37
CA PHE A 21 -2.47 18.37 -7.96
C PHE A 21 -1.26 18.30 -7.03
N ASN A 22 -0.05 18.09 -7.54
CA ASN A 22 1.17 18.06 -6.74
C ASN A 22 1.31 19.32 -5.86
N PRO A 23 1.10 20.56 -6.35
CA PRO A 23 1.19 21.76 -5.51
C PRO A 23 0.21 21.76 -4.32
N GLN A 24 -1.01 21.28 -4.52
CA GLN A 24 -2.04 21.21 -3.49
C GLN A 24 -1.69 20.15 -2.43
N MET A 25 -1.13 19.02 -2.87
CA MET A 25 -0.62 17.98 -1.98
C MET A 25 0.56 18.49 -1.15
N GLU A 26 1.47 19.24 -1.75
CA GLU A 26 2.60 19.88 -1.07
C GLU A 26 2.14 20.90 -0.03
N LEU A 27 1.16 21.75 -0.37
CA LEU A 27 0.52 22.67 0.59
C LEU A 27 -0.13 21.94 1.78
N ALA A 28 -0.64 20.73 1.56
CA ALA A 28 -1.19 19.87 2.61
C ALA A 28 -0.11 19.07 3.39
N GLY A 29 1.18 19.32 3.12
CA GLY A 29 2.32 18.71 3.81
C GLY A 29 2.77 17.37 3.25
N PHE A 30 2.31 16.98 2.06
CA PHE A 30 2.76 15.76 1.40
C PHE A 30 3.95 16.01 0.47
N VAL A 31 4.79 15.00 0.30
CA VAL A 31 5.84 14.97 -0.72
C VAL A 31 5.38 14.07 -1.86
N ALA A 32 5.31 14.62 -3.07
CA ALA A 32 5.06 13.85 -4.29
C ALA A 32 6.31 13.04 -4.67
N ARG A 33 6.13 11.73 -4.88
CA ARG A 33 7.22 10.78 -5.22
C ARG A 33 7.06 10.16 -6.60
N GLY A 34 6.03 10.57 -7.36
CA GLY A 34 5.68 9.97 -8.65
C GLY A 34 5.37 8.47 -8.51
N GLU A 35 5.85 7.65 -9.44
CA GLU A 35 5.63 6.21 -9.44
C GLU A 35 6.35 5.47 -8.31
N HIS A 36 7.56 5.90 -7.99
CA HIS A 36 8.38 5.36 -6.91
C HIS A 36 8.50 3.81 -6.93
N GLY A 37 8.72 3.25 -8.11
CA GLY A 37 8.93 1.80 -8.31
C GLY A 37 7.67 0.97 -8.60
N ILE A 38 6.49 1.58 -8.69
CA ILE A 38 5.26 0.93 -9.15
C ILE A 38 4.72 1.69 -10.37
N PRO A 39 4.77 1.11 -11.59
CA PRO A 39 4.28 1.76 -12.79
C PRO A 39 2.81 2.20 -12.68
N GLY A 40 2.50 3.39 -13.17
CA GLY A 40 1.14 3.95 -13.13
C GLY A 40 0.66 4.37 -11.74
N ARG A 41 1.57 4.50 -10.76
CA ARG A 41 1.26 5.06 -9.43
C ARG A 41 1.55 6.55 -9.37
N ARG A 42 0.80 7.28 -8.56
CA ARG A 42 1.26 8.54 -7.93
C ARG A 42 1.28 8.38 -6.43
N TYR A 43 2.47 8.52 -5.86
CA TYR A 43 2.74 8.23 -4.47
C TYR A 43 3.01 9.52 -3.70
N PHE A 44 2.22 9.76 -2.65
CA PHE A 44 2.38 10.92 -1.79
C PHE A 44 2.65 10.48 -0.36
N VAL A 45 3.58 11.14 0.30
CA VAL A 45 4.03 10.77 1.65
C VAL A 45 4.01 11.97 2.54
N ARG A 46 3.38 11.87 3.71
CA ARG A 46 3.48 12.86 4.77
C ARG A 46 4.32 12.34 5.93
N THR A 47 5.19 13.19 6.44
CA THR A 47 6.10 12.90 7.55
C THR A 47 5.95 13.93 8.66
N GLU A 48 6.01 13.48 9.91
CA GLU A 48 6.17 14.33 11.09
C GLU A 48 7.54 14.03 11.71
N GLY A 49 8.49 14.96 11.56
CA GLY A 49 9.90 14.69 11.86
C GLY A 49 10.45 13.58 10.95
N SER A 50 11.04 12.53 11.55
CA SER A 50 11.54 11.35 10.83
C SER A 50 10.50 10.24 10.66
N VAL A 51 9.26 10.45 11.11
CA VAL A 51 8.22 9.42 11.12
C VAL A 51 7.24 9.65 9.98
N HIS A 52 7.09 8.64 9.11
CA HIS A 52 6.03 8.63 8.11
C HIS A 52 4.67 8.44 8.80
N THR A 53 3.72 9.35 8.53
CA THR A 53 2.38 9.31 9.12
C THR A 53 1.33 8.87 8.11
N HIS A 54 1.44 9.29 6.85
CA HIS A 54 0.47 8.97 5.80
C HIS A 54 1.18 8.58 4.50
N HIS A 55 0.68 7.52 3.89
CA HIS A 55 1.07 7.05 2.57
C HIS A 55 -0.17 7.03 1.69
N VAL A 56 -0.17 7.81 0.61
CA VAL A 56 -1.27 7.86 -0.34
C VAL A 56 -0.78 7.25 -1.65
N HIS A 57 -1.41 6.15 -2.04
CA HIS A 57 -1.19 5.49 -3.33
C HIS A 57 -2.37 5.83 -4.23
N MET A 58 -2.11 6.57 -5.30
CA MET A 58 -3.09 6.89 -6.33
C MET A 58 -2.82 6.08 -7.60
N PHE A 59 -3.90 5.54 -8.17
CA PHE A 59 -3.90 4.79 -9.43
C PHE A 59 -5.08 5.20 -10.30
N ALA A 60 -4.98 4.96 -11.61
CA ALA A 60 -6.12 5.11 -12.52
C ALA A 60 -7.25 4.13 -12.15
N THR A 61 -8.50 4.54 -12.39
CA THR A 61 -9.65 3.63 -12.26
C THR A 61 -9.46 2.41 -13.17
N GLY A 62 -9.77 1.22 -12.64
CA GLY A 62 -9.63 -0.05 -13.36
C GLY A 62 -8.22 -0.65 -13.32
N SER A 63 -7.23 0.04 -12.73
CA SER A 63 -5.89 -0.50 -12.52
C SER A 63 -5.92 -1.79 -11.70
N ASP A 64 -5.18 -2.80 -12.16
CA ASP A 64 -5.02 -4.05 -11.42
C ASP A 64 -4.35 -3.85 -10.06
N GLN A 65 -3.60 -2.75 -9.88
CA GLN A 65 -3.08 -2.37 -8.57
C GLN A 65 -4.23 -2.09 -7.59
N VAL A 66 -5.29 -1.38 -8.02
CA VAL A 66 -6.45 -1.11 -7.15
C VAL A 66 -7.14 -2.42 -6.78
N LYS A 67 -7.36 -3.31 -7.75
CA LYS A 67 -7.97 -4.63 -7.52
C LYS A 67 -7.14 -5.44 -6.51
N ARG A 68 -5.82 -5.51 -6.70
CA ARG A 68 -4.89 -6.22 -5.81
C ARG A 68 -4.91 -5.67 -4.38
N HIS A 69 -4.92 -4.35 -4.21
CA HIS A 69 -4.99 -3.73 -2.88
C HIS A 69 -6.33 -4.01 -2.18
N LEU A 70 -7.45 -3.94 -2.91
CA LEU A 70 -8.78 -4.23 -2.36
C LEU A 70 -8.92 -5.72 -2.00
N ALA A 71 -8.51 -6.62 -2.89
CA ALA A 71 -8.51 -8.06 -2.66
C ALA A 71 -7.72 -8.41 -1.40
N PHE A 72 -6.49 -7.89 -1.26
CA PHE A 72 -5.66 -8.13 -0.08
C PHE A 72 -6.31 -7.63 1.21
N ARG A 73 -6.89 -6.41 1.20
CA ARG A 73 -7.58 -5.83 2.36
C ARG A 73 -8.78 -6.68 2.77
N ASP A 74 -9.61 -7.06 1.81
CA ASP A 74 -10.87 -7.74 2.08
C ASP A 74 -10.62 -9.21 2.46
N TYR A 75 -9.62 -9.85 1.84
CA TYR A 75 -9.15 -11.18 2.24
C TYR A 75 -8.73 -11.20 3.72
N LEU A 76 -7.88 -10.27 4.17
CA LEU A 76 -7.42 -10.23 5.56
C LEU A 76 -8.54 -9.87 6.56
N ARG A 77 -9.61 -9.20 6.11
CA ARG A 77 -10.77 -8.94 6.98
C ARG A 77 -11.61 -10.19 7.22
N GLU A 78 -11.69 -11.06 6.23
CA GLU A 78 -12.46 -12.31 6.27
C GLU A 78 -11.64 -13.51 6.81
N HIS A 79 -10.31 -13.38 6.88
CA HIS A 79 -9.40 -14.43 7.37
C HIS A 79 -8.59 -13.92 8.58
N PRO A 80 -9.19 -13.89 9.78
CA PRO A 80 -8.56 -13.31 10.97
C PRO A 80 -7.24 -13.99 11.35
N ASP A 81 -7.11 -15.30 11.11
CA ASP A 81 -5.87 -16.04 11.39
C ASP A 81 -4.70 -15.58 10.50
N GLU A 82 -4.96 -15.32 9.21
CA GLU A 82 -3.95 -14.78 8.29
C GLU A 82 -3.62 -13.32 8.61
N ALA A 83 -4.61 -12.55 9.05
CA ALA A 83 -4.38 -11.18 9.54
C ALA A 83 -3.49 -11.17 10.80
N GLU A 84 -3.70 -12.10 11.72
CA GLU A 84 -2.86 -12.24 12.91
C GLU A 84 -1.45 -12.71 12.54
N ARG A 85 -1.32 -13.68 11.62
CA ARG A 85 -0.01 -14.11 11.09
C ARG A 85 0.75 -12.93 10.47
N TYR A 86 0.08 -12.09 9.68
CA TYR A 86 0.69 -10.89 9.10
C TYR A 86 1.06 -9.85 10.17
N ARG A 87 0.19 -9.62 11.16
CA ARG A 87 0.47 -8.72 12.29
C ARG A 87 1.69 -9.19 13.08
N SER A 88 1.71 -10.45 13.48
CA SER A 88 2.79 -11.08 14.25
C SER A 88 4.13 -10.97 13.53
N LEU A 89 4.18 -11.17 12.21
CA LEU A 89 5.41 -10.92 11.44
C LEU A 89 5.87 -9.46 11.56
N LYS A 90 4.97 -8.50 11.37
CA LYS A 90 5.31 -7.06 11.44
C LYS A 90 5.83 -6.65 12.81
N MET A 91 5.25 -7.19 13.89
CA MET A 91 5.70 -6.92 15.26
C MET A 91 7.09 -7.50 15.49
N ARG A 92 7.31 -8.77 15.11
CA ARG A 92 8.61 -9.44 15.26
C ARG A 92 9.74 -8.68 14.54
N ILE A 93 9.53 -8.29 13.28
CA ILE A 93 10.55 -7.53 12.52
C ILE A 93 10.84 -6.18 13.19
N ALA A 94 9.82 -5.52 13.75
CA ALA A 94 10.00 -4.25 14.44
C ALA A 94 10.77 -4.40 15.77
N GLU A 95 10.51 -5.48 16.52
CA GLU A 95 11.20 -5.80 17.78
C GLU A 95 12.67 -6.17 17.56
N GLU A 96 12.99 -6.81 16.43
CA GLU A 96 14.37 -7.11 16.03
C GLU A 96 15.20 -5.85 15.68
N GLY A 97 14.61 -4.65 15.77
CA GLY A 97 15.36 -3.39 15.70
C GLY A 97 15.87 -3.06 14.31
N VAL A 98 15.22 -3.56 13.26
CA VAL A 98 15.56 -3.24 11.86
C VAL A 98 15.41 -1.73 11.64
N ARG A 99 16.55 -1.03 11.51
CA ARG A 99 16.61 0.43 11.30
C ARG A 99 16.46 0.84 9.83
N ASP A 100 16.58 -0.12 8.92
CA ASP A 100 16.48 0.12 7.48
C ASP A 100 15.11 -0.29 6.93
N VAL A 101 14.41 0.68 6.32
CA VAL A 101 13.11 0.48 5.66
C VAL A 101 13.22 -0.60 4.58
N LYS A 102 14.34 -0.67 3.85
CA LYS A 102 14.54 -1.67 2.80
C LYS A 102 14.58 -3.08 3.38
N HIS A 103 15.39 -3.29 4.41
CA HIS A 103 15.45 -4.59 5.10
C HIS A 103 14.11 -4.99 5.74
N TYR A 104 13.36 -4.01 6.27
CA TYR A 104 12.00 -4.23 6.77
C TYR A 104 11.04 -4.69 5.65
N GLN A 105 11.13 -4.10 4.46
CA GLN A 105 10.33 -4.49 3.29
C GLN A 105 10.71 -5.88 2.78
N GLU A 106 12.00 -6.17 2.65
CA GLU A 106 12.52 -7.47 2.18
C GLU A 106 12.03 -8.62 3.05
N ARG A 107 12.05 -8.48 4.38
CA ARG A 107 11.60 -9.51 5.31
C ARG A 107 10.09 -9.77 5.29
N LYS A 108 9.29 -8.75 5.02
CA LYS A 108 7.84 -8.92 4.83
C LYS A 108 7.48 -9.52 3.47
N GLY A 109 8.34 -9.31 2.47
CA GLY A 109 8.10 -9.63 1.07
C GLY A 109 7.54 -11.04 0.82
N PRO A 110 8.15 -12.11 1.37
CA PRO A 110 7.65 -13.48 1.18
C PRO A 110 6.21 -13.67 1.66
N LEU A 111 5.87 -13.26 2.88
CA LEU A 111 4.52 -13.43 3.41
C LEU A 111 3.50 -12.56 2.68
N ILE A 112 3.89 -11.33 2.30
CA ILE A 112 3.00 -10.45 1.52
C ILE A 112 2.64 -11.08 0.17
N ARG A 113 3.62 -11.69 -0.53
CA ARG A 113 3.35 -12.38 -1.81
C ARG A 113 2.40 -13.55 -1.63
N GLU A 114 2.65 -14.40 -0.64
CA GLU A 114 1.78 -15.55 -0.32
C GLU A 114 0.34 -15.10 -0.04
N LEU A 115 0.17 -14.07 0.80
CA LEU A 115 -1.14 -13.53 1.14
C LEU A 115 -1.83 -12.85 -0.05
N GLN A 116 -1.06 -12.25 -0.96
CA GLN A 116 -1.61 -11.67 -2.20
C GLN A 116 -2.11 -12.75 -3.15
N GLU A 117 -1.36 -13.85 -3.33
CA GLU A 117 -1.80 -15.00 -4.12
C GLU A 117 -3.07 -15.62 -3.54
N LYS A 118 -3.12 -15.82 -2.22
CA LYS A 118 -4.34 -16.30 -1.52
C LYS A 118 -5.53 -15.36 -1.71
N ALA A 119 -5.31 -14.05 -1.60
CA ALA A 119 -6.35 -13.06 -1.81
C ALA A 119 -6.87 -13.04 -3.26
N GLU A 120 -5.99 -13.22 -4.25
CA GLU A 120 -6.36 -13.30 -5.66
C GLU A 120 -7.20 -14.56 -5.95
N SER A 121 -6.78 -15.73 -5.46
CA SER A 121 -7.57 -16.96 -5.58
C SER A 121 -8.93 -16.85 -4.88
N TRP A 122 -8.96 -16.27 -3.68
CA TRP A 122 -10.19 -16.08 -2.91
C TRP A 122 -11.21 -15.18 -3.62
N VAL A 123 -10.76 -14.12 -4.32
CA VAL A 123 -11.68 -13.30 -5.13
C VAL A 123 -12.19 -14.10 -6.33
N GLN A 124 -11.33 -14.83 -7.03
CA GLN A 124 -11.71 -15.64 -8.19
C GLN A 124 -12.75 -16.70 -7.85
N GLU A 125 -12.60 -17.39 -6.71
CA GLU A 125 -13.55 -18.40 -6.23
C GLU A 125 -14.94 -17.84 -5.92
N ARG A 126 -15.05 -16.52 -5.68
CA ARG A 126 -16.32 -15.84 -5.38
C ARG A 126 -16.98 -15.20 -6.60
N GLU A 127 -16.25 -15.04 -7.69
CA GLU A 127 -16.77 -14.54 -8.98
C GLU A 127 -17.29 -15.67 -9.88
N VAL A 128 -17.08 -16.93 -9.48
CA VAL A 128 -17.63 -18.16 -10.08
C VAL A 128 -18.92 -18.56 -9.37
#